data_AF-A0AAJ1B2K9-F1
#
_entry.id   AF-A0AAJ1B2K9-F1
#
_cell.length_a   1.000
_cell.length_b   1.000
_cell.length_c   1.000
_cell.angle_alpha   90.00
_cell.angle_beta   90.00
_cell.angle_gamma   90.00
#
_symmetry.space_group_name_H-M   'P 1'
#
loop_
_entity.id
_entity.type
_entity.pdbx_description
1 polymer ?
#
loop_
_entity_poly.entity_id
_entity_poly.type
_entity_poly.pdbx_seq_one_letter_code
_entity_poly.pdbx_strand_id
1 'polypeptide(L)'
;NGKSVYLNTIQRVFGGASNVSNVELTAFNDKFQLIYLMGKLINVSNETKTDSKGAETNFKSVVAGDPIQACYKGKDFIQFKPRCKLF
;
A
#
# COMPACT_ATOMS: atom_id res chain seq x y z
N ASN A 1 -21.35 6.31 -0.95
CA ASN A 1 -21.25 7.29 0.16
C ASN A 1 -20.72 6.71 1.48
N GLY A 2 -20.81 5.40 1.77
CA GLY A 2 -20.23 4.83 3.01
C GLY A 2 -18.72 4.53 2.98
N LYS A 3 -18.14 4.21 1.81
CA LYS A 3 -16.72 3.84 1.68
C LYS A 3 -15.75 4.97 2.02
N SER A 4 -16.06 6.20 1.59
CA SER A 4 -15.24 7.39 1.92
C SER A 4 -15.33 7.74 3.41
N VAL A 5 -16.48 7.52 4.04
CA VAL A 5 -16.65 7.71 5.49
C VAL A 5 -15.82 6.67 6.26
N TYR A 6 -15.86 5.40 5.85
CA TYR A 6 -15.04 4.34 6.43
C TYR A 6 -13.53 4.65 6.34
N LEU A 7 -13.05 5.03 5.16
CA LEU A 7 -11.67 5.45 4.93
C LEU A 7 -11.27 6.63 5.83
N ASN A 8 -12.13 7.65 5.93
CA ASN A 8 -11.87 8.82 6.74
C ASN A 8 -11.85 8.48 8.24
N THR A 9 -12.71 7.56 8.69
CA THR A 9 -12.70 7.06 10.06
C THR A 9 -11.43 6.27 10.37
N ILE A 10 -11.02 5.34 9.50
CA ILE A 10 -9.75 4.59 9.63
C ILE A 10 -8.58 5.57 9.67
N GLN A 11 -8.53 6.54 8.75
CA GLN A 11 -7.49 7.57 8.77
C GLN A 11 -7.46 8.32 10.10
N ARG A 12 -8.60 8.77 10.64
CA ARG A 12 -8.64 9.48 11.92
C ARG A 12 -8.19 8.61 13.10
N VAL A 13 -8.58 7.34 13.14
CA VAL A 13 -8.21 6.41 14.22
C VAL A 13 -6.71 6.11 14.21
N PHE A 14 -6.11 5.97 13.03
CA PHE A 14 -4.71 5.57 12.90
C PHE A 14 -3.75 6.75 12.72
N GLY A 15 -4.14 7.98 13.05
CA GLY A 15 -3.22 9.14 13.07
C GLY A 15 -3.11 9.93 11.75
N GLY A 16 -4.07 9.76 10.84
CA GLY A 16 -4.26 10.54 9.62
C GLY A 16 -3.61 9.95 8.37
N ALA A 17 -3.51 10.77 7.33
CA ALA A 17 -2.93 10.40 6.03
C ALA A 17 -1.43 10.03 6.10
N SER A 18 -0.76 10.33 7.21
CA SER A 18 0.63 9.93 7.46
C SER A 18 0.77 8.41 7.64
N ASN A 19 -0.25 7.73 8.18
CA ASN A 19 -0.21 6.30 8.52
C ASN A 19 -1.06 5.42 7.60
N VAL A 20 -1.87 6.02 6.73
CA VAL A 20 -2.72 5.31 5.77
C VAL A 20 -2.24 5.53 4.33
N SER A 21 -2.22 4.48 3.53
CA SER A 21 -2.06 4.51 2.07
C SER A 21 -3.27 3.92 1.36
N ASN A 22 -3.33 4.16 0.05
CA ASN A 22 -4.35 3.62 -0.85
C ASN A 22 -3.68 3.15 -2.15
N VAL A 23 -2.87 2.09 -2.03
CA VAL A 23 -2.25 1.39 -3.17
C VAL A 23 -3.14 0.20 -3.52
N GLU A 24 -3.63 0.15 -4.76
CA GLU A 24 -4.45 -0.97 -5.27
C GLU A 24 -3.60 -2.22 -5.55
N LEU A 25 -4.18 -3.43 -5.53
CA LEU A 25 -3.43 -4.68 -5.71
C LEU A 25 -2.70 -4.69 -7.04
N THR A 26 -3.34 -4.23 -8.11
CA THR A 26 -2.72 -4.13 -9.45
C THR A 26 -1.46 -3.24 -9.46
N ALA A 27 -1.39 -2.26 -8.56
CA ALA A 27 -0.26 -1.34 -8.41
C ALA A 27 0.90 -1.93 -7.59
N PHE A 28 0.77 -3.14 -7.01
CA PHE A 28 1.88 -3.80 -6.31
C PHE A 28 2.99 -4.28 -7.26
N ASN A 29 2.77 -4.24 -8.57
CA ASN A 29 3.81 -4.44 -9.58
C ASN A 29 4.57 -3.15 -9.92
N ASP A 30 4.07 -1.99 -9.50
CA ASP A 30 4.68 -0.69 -9.78
C ASP A 30 5.51 -0.19 -8.59
N LYS A 31 6.83 -0.15 -8.77
CA LYS A 31 7.78 0.33 -7.76
C LYS A 31 7.60 1.81 -7.41
N PHE A 32 6.98 2.61 -8.29
CA PHE A 32 6.63 4.00 -8.01
C PHE A 32 5.38 4.14 -7.14
N GLN A 33 4.55 3.09 -7.07
CA GLN A 33 3.37 3.03 -6.21
C GLN A 33 3.73 2.42 -4.85
N LEU A 34 4.59 1.40 -4.82
CA LEU A 34 5.04 0.76 -3.59
C LEU A 34 5.72 1.72 -2.62
N ILE A 35 6.35 2.81 -3.10
CA ILE A 35 7.01 3.79 -2.23
C ILE A 35 6.03 4.47 -1.26
N TYR A 36 4.74 4.53 -1.62
CA TYR A 36 3.71 5.10 -0.75
C TYR A 36 3.38 4.24 0.47
N LEU A 37 3.80 2.96 0.48
CA LEU A 37 3.68 2.08 1.64
C LEU A 37 4.75 2.34 2.70
N MET A 38 5.77 3.13 2.37
CA MET A 38 6.88 3.42 3.28
C MET A 38 6.37 4.19 4.50
N GLY A 39 6.58 3.60 5.69
CA GLY A 39 6.15 4.17 6.96
C GLY A 39 4.65 4.10 7.23
N LYS A 40 3.86 3.47 6.35
CA LYS A 40 2.41 3.32 6.54
C LYS A 40 2.09 2.12 7.42
N LEU A 41 1.05 2.29 8.23
CA LEU A 41 0.51 1.25 9.11
C LEU A 41 -0.68 0.54 8.47
N ILE A 42 -1.41 1.21 7.58
CA ILE A 42 -2.59 0.66 6.93
C ILE A 42 -2.58 1.00 5.45
N ASN A 43 -2.88 0.01 4.61
CA ASN A 43 -3.23 0.25 3.22
C ASN A 43 -4.69 -0.14 3.01
N VAL A 44 -5.53 0.80 2.56
CA VAL A 44 -6.92 0.54 2.22
C VAL A 44 -7.10 0.72 0.73
N SER A 45 -7.49 -0.33 0.02
CA SER A 45 -7.71 -0.29 -1.42
C SER A 45 -9.15 -0.64 -1.76
N ASN A 46 -9.74 0.10 -2.69
CA ASN A 46 -11.13 -0.06 -3.08
C ASN A 46 -11.26 -1.06 -4.24
N GLU A 47 -10.84 -2.31 -4.02
CA GLU A 47 -10.76 -3.30 -5.10
C GLU A 47 -12.15 -3.74 -5.59
N THR A 48 -12.35 -3.68 -6.90
CA THR A 48 -13.51 -4.27 -7.60
C THR A 48 -13.07 -5.21 -8.73
N LYS A 49 -11.76 -5.31 -9.02
CA LYS A 49 -11.22 -6.12 -10.11
C LYS A 49 -10.25 -7.18 -9.58
N THR A 50 -10.58 -8.44 -9.84
CA THR A 50 -9.85 -9.65 -9.41
C THR A 50 -8.64 -9.98 -10.29
N ASP A 51 -8.29 -9.16 -11.29
CA ASP A 51 -7.20 -9.50 -12.22
C ASP A 51 -5.84 -9.10 -11.63
N SER A 52 -5.37 -9.92 -10.68
CA SER A 52 -4.15 -9.74 -9.88
C SER A 52 -2.89 -10.29 -10.55
N LYS A 53 -2.92 -10.63 -11.85
CA LYS A 53 -1.86 -11.41 -12.53
C LYS A 53 -0.46 -10.82 -12.28
N GLY A 54 0.28 -11.46 -11.39
CA GLY A 54 1.66 -11.13 -11.01
C GLY A 54 1.82 -10.28 -9.73
N ALA A 55 0.80 -9.54 -9.33
CA ALA A 55 0.85 -8.68 -8.14
C ALA A 55 0.77 -9.45 -6.81
N GLU A 56 0.23 -10.68 -6.82
CA GLU A 56 0.07 -11.49 -5.61
C GLU A 56 1.38 -11.79 -4.89
N THR A 57 2.48 -11.99 -5.61
CA THR A 57 3.78 -12.29 -4.98
C THR A 57 4.30 -11.08 -4.21
N ASN A 58 4.29 -9.90 -4.84
CA ASN A 58 4.70 -8.66 -4.18
C ASN A 58 3.75 -8.32 -3.03
N PHE A 59 2.44 -8.52 -3.23
CA PHE A 59 1.45 -8.37 -2.18
C PHE A 59 1.74 -9.28 -0.98
N LYS A 60 2.01 -10.57 -1.21
CA LYS A 60 2.39 -11.54 -0.16
C LYS A 60 3.64 -11.08 0.60
N SER A 61 4.67 -10.63 -0.10
CA SER A 61 5.87 -10.07 0.54
C SER A 61 5.56 -8.82 1.36
N VAL A 62 4.68 -7.92 0.88
CA VAL A 62 4.26 -6.74 1.65
C VAL A 62 3.50 -7.12 2.92
N VAL A 63 2.52 -8.01 2.84
CA VAL A 63 1.76 -8.45 4.04
C VAL A 63 2.61 -9.27 5.01
N ALA A 64 3.60 -10.00 4.50
CA ALA A 64 4.56 -10.75 5.32
C ALA A 64 5.58 -9.83 6.02
N GLY A 65 5.73 -8.59 5.56
CA GLY A 65 6.72 -7.66 6.07
C GLY A 65 8.13 -7.91 5.53
N ASP A 66 8.24 -8.60 4.39
CA ASP A 66 9.50 -8.82 3.70
C ASP A 66 10.07 -7.49 3.16
N PRO A 67 11.40 -7.34 3.06
CA PRO A 67 11.99 -6.17 2.41
C PRO A 67 11.55 -6.04 0.95
N ILE A 68 10.99 -4.90 0.59
CA ILE A 68 10.64 -4.55 -0.79
C ILE A 68 11.52 -3.42 -1.31
N GLN A 69 11.65 -3.31 -2.63
CA GLN A 69 12.28 -2.16 -3.28
C GLN A 69 11.24 -1.27 -3.94
N ALA A 70 11.35 0.02 -3.71
CA ALA A 70 10.54 1.05 -4.35
C ALA A 70 11.40 2.27 -4.67
N CYS A 71 10.89 3.18 -5.50
CA CYS A 71 11.59 4.43 -5.80
C CYS A 71 10.61 5.56 -6.07
N TYR A 72 11.06 6.79 -5.86
CA TYR A 72 10.40 7.94 -6.43
C TYR A 72 10.82 8.08 -7.90
N LYS A 73 9.93 8.61 -8.74
CA LYS A 73 10.23 8.85 -10.15
C LYS A 73 11.46 9.76 -10.28
N GLY A 74 12.47 9.30 -11.04
CA GLY A 74 13.73 10.02 -11.23
C GLY A 74 14.67 9.98 -10.02
N LYS A 75 14.46 9.07 -9.06
CA LYS A 75 15.37 8.82 -7.93
C LYS A 75 15.78 7.36 -7.87
N ASP A 76 16.84 7.10 -7.11
CA ASP A 76 17.35 5.76 -6.87
C ASP A 76 16.36 4.87 -6.11
N PHE A 77 16.60 3.56 -6.23
CA PHE A 77 15.86 2.56 -5.48
C PHE A 77 16.20 2.62 -3.99
N ILE A 78 15.14 2.51 -3.19
CA ILE A 78 15.21 2.41 -1.74
C ILE A 78 14.61 1.06 -1.36
N GLN A 79 15.31 0.34 -0.48
CA GLN A 79 14.79 -0.87 0.13
C GLN A 79 14.26 -0.57 1.52
N PHE A 80 13.04 -1.02 1.82
CA PHE A 80 12.46 -0.88 3.15
C PHE A 80 11.55 -2.06 3.47
N LYS A 81 11.28 -2.26 4.76
CA LYS A 81 10.30 -3.23 5.24
C LYS A 81 8.95 -2.54 5.42
N PRO A 82 7.90 -2.93 4.67
CA PRO A 82 6.56 -2.39 4.88
C PRO A 82 6.05 -2.87 6.25
N ARG A 83 5.33 -1.98 6.95
CA ARG A 83 4.63 -2.30 8.21
C ARG A 83 3.12 -2.23 8.07
N CYS A 84 2.63 -2.09 6.84
CA CYS A 84 1.22 -1.85 6.59
C CYS A 84 0.41 -3.14 6.69
N LYS A 85 -0.69 -3.10 7.46
CA LYS A 85 -1.76 -4.09 7.39
C LYS A 85 -2.75 -3.69 6.30
N LEU A 86 -3.18 -4.66 5.51
CA LEU A 86 -4.08 -4.46 4.38
C LEU A 86 -5.52 -4.79 4.80
N PHE A 87 -6.45 -3.89 4.48
CA PHE A 87 -7.89 -4.01 4.76
C PHE A 87 -8.71 -3.70 3.52
#